data_AF-A0A965QCD1-F1
#
_entry.id   AF-A0A965QCD1-F1
#
_cell.length_a   1.000
_cell.length_b   1.000
_cell.length_c   1.000
_cell.angle_alpha   90.00
_cell.angle_beta   90.00
_cell.angle_gamma   90.00
#
_symmetry.space_group_name_H-M   'P 1'
#
loop_
_entity.id
_entity.type
_entity.pdbx_description
1 polymer ?
#
loop_
_entity_poly.entity_id
_entity_poly.type
_entity_poly.pdbx_seq_one_letter_code
_entity_poly.pdbx_strand_id
1 'polypeptide(L)'
;MAMGYTLIGNTSERIMLILYGTGRNGKSTFIETCQAAFGEYSLTVPSSLFLASKDTRGGGSATPDIASLYRARLVTSQETPEGGRLDEARVKWITGDDTISARRLYEAPFTFQPSHTVWLSTNHRPVVRGGGHALWDRMRSIPFTERIRDNEVQGDLKQRLRDDLAAVMAWIVDGTRDYHREGRLIVPRAVEMAGATYPRSR
;
A
#
# COMPACT_ATOMS: atom_id res chain seq x y z
N MET A 1 -3.19 -7.88 -11.86
CA MET A 1 -3.67 -6.49 -12.04
C MET A 1 -3.09 -5.48 -11.05
N ALA A 2 -3.38 -5.52 -9.74
CA ALA A 2 -3.02 -4.44 -8.80
C ALA A 2 -1.51 -4.07 -8.74
N MET A 3 -0.61 -5.06 -8.81
CA MET A 3 0.83 -4.78 -8.91
C MET A 3 1.22 -4.15 -10.25
N GLY A 4 0.57 -4.53 -11.34
CA GLY A 4 0.76 -3.88 -12.65
C GLY A 4 0.27 -2.42 -12.67
N TYR A 5 -0.89 -2.16 -12.05
CA TYR A 5 -1.35 -0.79 -11.82
C TYR A 5 -0.34 0.03 -10.99
N THR A 6 0.28 -0.60 -9.98
CA THR A 6 1.35 0.02 -9.17
C THR A 6 2.57 0.38 -10.04
N LEU A 7 2.93 -0.49 -11.00
CA LEU A 7 4.09 -0.29 -11.88
C LEU A 7 3.96 0.96 -12.77
N ILE A 8 2.79 1.19 -13.37
CA ILE A 8 2.57 2.35 -14.25
C ILE A 8 2.53 3.69 -13.51
N GLY A 9 2.43 3.65 -12.17
CA GLY A 9 2.28 4.79 -11.27
C GLY A 9 1.19 5.77 -11.68
N ASN A 10 0.05 5.20 -12.07
CA ASN A 10 -1.20 5.90 -12.17
C ASN A 10 -1.83 5.99 -10.78
N THR A 11 -2.54 7.08 -10.49
CA THR A 11 -3.29 7.31 -9.24
C THR A 11 -4.79 7.49 -9.46
N SER A 12 -5.30 7.30 -10.68
CA SER A 12 -6.71 7.50 -11.05
C SER A 12 -7.71 6.66 -10.26
N GLU A 13 -7.32 5.47 -9.80
CA GLU A 13 -8.16 4.61 -8.96
C GLU A 13 -8.26 5.14 -7.51
N ARG A 14 -7.33 6.01 -7.10
CA ARG A 14 -7.23 6.61 -5.78
C ARG A 14 -7.28 5.58 -4.64
N ILE A 15 -6.59 4.46 -4.78
CA ILE A 15 -6.68 3.32 -3.85
C ILE A 15 -5.50 3.18 -2.87
N MET A 16 -5.81 2.59 -1.71
CA MET A 16 -4.89 2.00 -0.75
C MET A 16 -5.22 0.51 -0.60
N LEU A 17 -4.23 -0.35 -0.81
CA LEU A 17 -4.37 -1.81 -0.70
C LEU A 17 -3.95 -2.25 0.70
N ILE A 18 -4.81 -3.02 1.37
CA ILE A 18 -4.59 -3.44 2.76
C ILE A 18 -4.51 -4.96 2.78
N LEU A 19 -3.30 -5.50 2.92
CA LEU A 19 -3.07 -6.92 3.12
C LEU A 19 -3.29 -7.24 4.59
N TYR A 20 -4.25 -8.10 4.89
CA TYR A 20 -4.53 -8.48 6.28
C TYR A 20 -4.63 -9.99 6.46
N GLY A 21 -4.23 -10.46 7.64
CA GLY A 21 -4.35 -11.86 8.03
C GLY A 21 -3.40 -12.20 9.17
N THR A 22 -3.64 -13.32 9.85
CA THR A 22 -2.78 -13.77 10.95
C THR A 22 -1.49 -14.36 10.39
N GLY A 23 -0.36 -14.19 11.08
CA GLY A 23 0.98 -14.51 10.56
C GLY A 23 1.12 -15.93 9.96
N ARG A 24 2.20 -16.12 9.20
CA ARG A 24 2.47 -17.35 8.41
C ARG A 24 1.52 -17.57 7.23
N ASN A 25 1.19 -16.49 6.53
CA ASN A 25 0.30 -16.50 5.36
C ASN A 25 0.97 -16.02 4.07
N GLY A 26 2.28 -15.72 4.11
CA GLY A 26 3.02 -15.27 2.94
C GLY A 26 2.95 -13.76 2.65
N LYS A 27 2.26 -12.94 3.46
CA LYS A 27 2.20 -11.47 3.28
C LYS A 27 3.59 -10.83 3.16
N SER A 28 4.47 -11.13 4.11
CA SER A 28 5.83 -10.54 4.12
C SER A 28 6.64 -11.01 2.93
N THR A 29 6.57 -12.30 2.58
CA THR A 29 7.22 -12.83 1.37
C THR A 29 6.72 -12.12 0.12
N PHE A 30 5.41 -11.95 -0.06
CA PHE A 30 4.83 -11.26 -1.20
C PHE A 30 5.32 -9.81 -1.31
N ILE A 31 5.24 -9.04 -0.21
CA ILE A 31 5.69 -7.65 -0.18
C ILE A 31 7.19 -7.57 -0.47
N GLU A 32 8.03 -8.31 0.25
CA GLU A 32 9.49 -8.28 0.07
C GLU A 32 9.91 -8.65 -1.35
N THR A 33 9.27 -9.65 -1.97
CA THR A 33 9.53 -10.05 -3.36
C THR A 33 9.15 -8.94 -4.34
N CYS A 34 7.99 -8.30 -4.15
CA CYS A 34 7.59 -7.19 -5.02
C CYS A 34 8.50 -5.97 -4.82
N GLN A 35 8.87 -5.64 -3.59
CA GLN A 35 9.83 -4.55 -3.32
C GLN A 35 11.17 -4.80 -4.03
N ALA A 36 11.68 -6.04 -3.96
CA ALA A 36 12.90 -6.41 -4.67
C ALA A 36 12.76 -6.27 -6.19
N ALA A 37 11.61 -6.66 -6.76
CA ALA A 37 11.36 -6.52 -8.19
C ALA A 37 11.26 -5.05 -8.64
N PHE A 38 10.66 -4.19 -7.81
CA PHE A 38 10.56 -2.74 -8.07
C PHE A 38 11.89 -1.99 -7.87
N GLY A 39 12.83 -2.54 -7.09
CA GLY A 39 14.12 -1.94 -6.81
C GLY A 39 13.99 -0.53 -6.21
N GLU A 40 14.67 0.44 -6.81
CA GLU A 40 14.69 1.85 -6.35
C GLU A 40 13.33 2.56 -6.43
N TYR A 41 12.36 1.99 -7.14
CA TYR A 41 10.99 2.52 -7.20
C TYR A 41 10.11 2.05 -6.03
N SER A 42 10.64 1.20 -5.15
CA SER A 42 9.98 0.76 -3.93
C SER A 42 10.43 1.59 -2.73
N LEU A 43 9.47 1.97 -1.89
CA LEU A 43 9.71 2.72 -0.66
C LEU A 43 8.95 2.10 0.51
N THR A 44 9.62 1.91 1.64
CA THR A 44 8.99 1.56 2.91
C THR A 44 8.82 2.81 3.77
N VAL A 45 7.60 3.06 4.23
CA VAL A 45 7.27 4.20 5.11
C VAL A 45 6.66 3.73 6.44
N PRO A 46 6.86 4.46 7.54
CA PRO A 46 6.24 4.14 8.81
C PRO A 46 4.71 4.28 8.73
N SER A 47 3.99 3.41 9.44
CA SER A 47 2.51 3.42 9.43
C SER A 47 1.92 4.72 9.98
N SER A 48 2.67 5.42 10.84
CA SER A 48 2.34 6.76 11.36
C SER A 48 2.06 7.81 10.29
N LEU A 49 2.55 7.61 9.05
CA LEU A 49 2.24 8.47 7.91
C LEU A 49 0.74 8.49 7.57
N PHE A 50 0.05 7.37 7.80
CA PHE A 50 -1.37 7.18 7.48
C PHE A 50 -2.29 7.25 8.70
N LEU A 51 -1.72 7.21 9.90
CA LEU A 51 -2.47 7.22 11.16
C LEU A 51 -2.67 8.64 11.68
N ALA A 52 -3.76 8.83 12.42
CA ALA A 52 -4.00 10.08 13.14
C ALA A 52 -2.94 10.24 14.26
N SER A 53 -2.11 11.27 14.18
CA SER A 53 -1.18 11.64 15.25
C SER A 53 -1.80 12.69 16.18
N LYS A 54 -1.41 12.68 17.46
CA LYS A 54 -1.73 13.79 18.39
C LYS A 54 -0.87 15.04 18.11
N ASP A 55 0.29 14.85 17.50
CA ASP A 55 1.22 15.94 17.17
C ASP A 55 0.87 16.55 15.82
N THR A 56 0.32 17.76 15.87
CA THR A 56 0.11 18.62 14.70
C THR A 56 1.47 19.17 14.28
N ARG A 57 2.15 18.53 13.33
CA ARG A 57 3.33 19.12 12.68
C ARG A 57 2.88 20.44 12.03
N GLY A 58 3.40 21.57 12.50
CA GLY A 58 3.01 22.91 12.00
C GLY A 58 3.36 23.09 10.52
N GLY A 59 2.58 23.93 9.82
CA GLY A 59 2.61 24.09 8.35
C GLY A 59 3.93 24.55 7.69
N GLY A 60 5.04 24.66 8.44
CA GLY A 60 6.38 24.99 7.93
C GLY A 60 7.47 23.95 8.26
N SER A 61 7.15 22.88 8.99
CA SER A 61 8.12 21.85 9.37
C SER A 61 8.55 21.00 8.16
N ALA A 62 9.78 20.47 8.19
CA ALA A 62 10.23 19.50 7.19
C ALA A 62 9.33 18.27 7.18
N THR A 63 9.06 17.74 5.99
CA THR A 63 8.22 16.57 5.75
C THR A 63 8.99 15.50 4.98
N PRO A 64 10.12 14.98 5.51
CA PRO A 64 10.96 14.02 4.80
C PRO A 64 10.20 12.75 4.39
N ASP A 65 9.28 12.28 5.23
CA ASP A 65 8.43 11.10 4.97
C ASP A 65 7.49 11.30 3.76
N ILE A 66 7.05 12.54 3.50
CA ILE A 66 6.21 12.88 2.34
C ILE A 66 7.11 13.13 1.12
N ALA A 67 8.24 13.81 1.33
CA ALA A 67 9.20 14.09 0.27
C ALA A 67 9.81 12.82 -0.34
N SER A 68 9.93 11.74 0.45
CA SER A 68 10.41 10.43 -0.04
C SER A 68 9.43 9.73 -0.97
N LEU A 69 8.13 10.08 -0.93
CA LEU A 69 7.13 9.56 -1.88
C LEU A 69 7.39 10.02 -3.33
N TYR A 70 8.19 11.07 -3.51
CA TYR A 70 8.56 11.55 -4.84
C TYR A 70 9.31 10.46 -5.61
N ARG A 71 8.79 10.12 -6.80
CA ARG A 71 9.29 9.06 -7.70
C ARG A 71 9.09 7.62 -7.23
N ALA A 72 8.48 7.39 -6.07
CA ALA A 72 8.07 6.05 -5.67
C ALA A 72 6.93 5.53 -6.58
N ARG A 73 6.89 4.21 -6.79
CA ARG A 73 5.79 3.49 -7.45
C ARG A 73 5.10 2.56 -6.46
N LEU A 74 5.88 1.76 -5.74
CA LEU A 74 5.41 0.88 -4.69
C LEU A 74 5.72 1.50 -3.33
N VAL A 75 4.70 1.99 -2.62
CA VAL A 75 4.86 2.47 -1.24
C VAL A 75 4.28 1.41 -0.31
N THR A 76 5.12 0.87 0.56
CA THR A 76 4.70 -0.15 1.53
C THR A 76 4.76 0.38 2.93
N SER A 77 3.85 -0.08 3.78
CA SER A 77 3.94 0.14 5.22
C SER A 77 3.59 -1.15 5.94
N GLN A 78 4.38 -1.48 6.96
CA GLN A 78 4.19 -2.66 7.79
C GLN A 78 3.81 -2.23 9.20
N GLU A 79 2.98 -3.04 9.86
CA GLU A 79 2.64 -2.91 11.27
C GLU A 79 1.93 -1.58 11.61
N THR A 80 0.60 -1.58 11.49
CA THR A 80 -0.20 -0.64 12.29
C THR A 80 -0.23 -1.15 13.73
N PRO A 81 0.01 -0.26 14.73
CA PRO A 81 -0.25 -0.59 16.12
C PRO A 81 -1.67 -1.13 16.27
N GLU A 82 -1.88 -2.07 17.18
CA GLU A 82 -3.22 -2.56 17.50
C GLU A 82 -4.12 -1.37 17.88
N GLY A 83 -5.26 -1.22 17.21
CA GLY A 83 -6.15 -0.07 17.39
C GLY A 83 -5.72 1.23 16.69
N GLY A 84 -4.67 1.21 15.87
CA GLY A 84 -4.26 2.35 15.04
C GLY A 84 -5.40 2.85 14.16
N ARG A 85 -5.69 4.15 14.24
CA ARG A 85 -6.78 4.80 13.49
C ARG A 85 -6.25 5.49 12.24
N LEU A 86 -6.80 5.16 11.07
CA LEU A 86 -6.49 5.86 9.83
C LEU A 86 -6.98 7.31 9.90
N ASP A 87 -6.15 8.23 9.42
CA ASP A 87 -6.52 9.62 9.21
C ASP A 87 -7.08 9.78 7.79
N GLU A 88 -8.39 10.01 7.68
CA GLU A 88 -9.08 10.14 6.40
C GLU A 88 -8.49 11.24 5.52
N ALA A 89 -8.10 12.38 6.11
CA ALA A 89 -7.53 13.49 5.36
C ALA A 89 -6.15 13.11 4.81
N ARG A 90 -5.29 12.47 5.62
CA ARG A 90 -3.97 12.01 5.16
C ARG A 90 -4.07 10.92 4.10
N VAL A 91 -4.94 9.93 4.28
CA VAL A 91 -5.14 8.89 3.26
C VAL A 91 -5.63 9.51 1.96
N LYS A 92 -6.60 10.45 2.02
CA LYS A 92 -7.10 11.15 0.83
C LYS A 92 -6.02 11.95 0.12
N TRP A 93 -5.20 12.66 0.88
CA TRP A 93 -4.11 13.48 0.35
C TRP A 93 -3.03 12.62 -0.32
N ILE A 94 -2.59 11.53 0.34
CA ILE A 94 -1.48 10.71 -0.17
C ILE A 94 -1.90 9.84 -1.36
N THR A 95 -3.12 9.28 -1.32
CA THR A 95 -3.63 8.41 -2.41
C THR A 95 -4.36 9.16 -3.52
N GLY A 96 -4.47 10.48 -3.41
CA GLY A 96 -5.15 11.31 -4.39
C GLY A 96 -4.34 11.52 -5.67
N ASP A 97 -4.89 12.36 -6.53
CA ASP A 97 -4.30 12.86 -7.78
C ASP A 97 -3.91 14.35 -7.67
N ASP A 98 -4.09 14.95 -6.49
CA ASP A 98 -3.70 16.33 -6.24
C ASP A 98 -2.19 16.47 -6.08
N THR A 99 -1.66 17.62 -6.48
CA THR A 99 -0.25 18.00 -6.28
C THR A 99 0.10 17.96 -4.79
N ILE A 100 1.15 17.21 -4.44
CA ILE A 100 1.67 17.11 -3.08
C ILE A 100 2.80 18.12 -2.89
N SER A 101 2.69 18.96 -1.86
CA SER A 101 3.77 19.83 -1.38
C SER A 101 4.57 19.14 -0.29
N ALA A 102 5.90 19.12 -0.43
CA ALA A 102 6.80 18.50 0.51
C ALA A 102 8.08 19.32 0.70
N ARG A 103 8.80 19.08 1.80
CA ARG A 103 10.06 19.74 2.10
C ARG A 103 11.05 18.77 2.70
N ARG A 104 12.17 18.53 2.02
CA ARG A 104 13.29 17.78 2.60
C ARG A 104 13.99 18.61 3.67
N LEU A 105 14.71 17.94 4.56
CA LEU A 105 15.48 18.62 5.59
C LEU A 105 16.56 19.50 4.94
N TYR A 106 16.66 20.76 5.36
CA TYR A 106 17.59 21.77 4.81
C TYR A 106 17.42 22.12 3.33
N GLU A 107 16.32 21.72 2.69
CA GLU A 107 16.00 22.09 1.31
C GLU A 107 14.81 23.05 1.21
N ALA A 108 14.68 23.69 0.05
CA ALA A 108 13.49 24.43 -0.31
C ALA A 108 12.29 23.47 -0.48
N PRO A 109 11.06 23.91 -0.17
CA PRO A 109 9.86 23.17 -0.51
C PRO A 109 9.78 22.90 -2.01
N PHE A 110 9.23 21.75 -2.38
CA PHE A 110 8.94 21.39 -3.76
C PHE A 110 7.58 20.71 -3.84
N THR A 111 7.08 20.59 -5.06
CA THR A 111 5.79 19.96 -5.34
C THR A 111 5.94 18.84 -6.35
N PHE A 112 5.11 17.80 -6.25
CA PHE A 112 5.09 16.71 -7.22
C PHE A 112 3.71 16.11 -7.38
N GLN A 113 3.48 15.51 -8.55
CA GLN A 113 2.30 14.67 -8.78
C GLN A 113 2.54 13.28 -8.19
N PRO A 114 1.60 12.73 -7.40
CA PRO A 114 1.74 11.39 -6.85
C PRO A 114 1.75 10.34 -7.98
N SER A 115 2.71 9.42 -7.91
CA SER A 115 2.87 8.30 -8.86
C SER A 115 2.89 6.94 -8.18
N HIS A 116 2.57 6.89 -6.88
CA HIS A 116 2.71 5.69 -6.07
C HIS A 116 1.36 5.05 -5.76
N THR A 117 1.37 3.75 -5.53
CA THR A 117 0.26 3.01 -4.90
C THR A 117 0.69 2.56 -3.51
N VAL A 118 -0.18 2.76 -2.52
CA VAL A 118 0.10 2.39 -1.13
C VAL A 118 -0.39 0.97 -0.84
N TRP A 119 0.49 0.15 -0.26
CA TRP A 119 0.26 -1.20 0.20
C TRP A 119 0.55 -1.31 1.70
N LEU A 120 -0.51 -1.40 2.50
CA LEU A 120 -0.44 -1.56 3.94
C LEU A 120 -0.52 -3.05 4.30
N SER A 121 0.53 -3.61 4.90
CA SER A 121 0.54 -4.97 5.43
C SER A 121 0.33 -4.94 6.95
N THR A 122 -0.72 -5.62 7.42
CA THR A 122 -1.05 -5.64 8.85
C THR A 122 -1.60 -6.99 9.29
N ASN A 123 -1.44 -7.32 10.57
CA ASN A 123 -2.10 -8.47 11.18
C ASN A 123 -3.52 -8.11 11.64
N HIS A 124 -3.76 -6.86 12.03
CA HIS A 124 -5.04 -6.35 12.49
C HIS A 124 -5.48 -5.21 11.59
N ARG A 125 -6.71 -5.29 11.07
CA ARG A 125 -7.26 -4.22 10.22
C ARG A 125 -7.30 -2.90 10.99
N PRO A 126 -6.84 -1.76 10.43
CA PRO A 126 -6.83 -0.49 11.14
C PRO A 126 -8.26 -0.01 11.44
N VAL A 127 -8.43 0.77 12.50
CA VAL A 127 -9.75 1.29 12.85
C VAL A 127 -10.09 2.48 11.96
N VAL A 128 -11.31 2.51 11.45
CA VAL A 128 -11.87 3.64 10.70
C VAL A 128 -13.04 4.22 11.52
N ARG A 129 -12.82 5.33 12.24
CA ARG A 129 -13.88 6.02 13.01
C ARG A 129 -14.41 7.22 12.25
N GLY A 130 -15.73 7.29 12.08
CA GLY A 130 -16.39 8.39 11.36
C GLY A 130 -16.01 8.48 9.88
N GLY A 131 -15.39 7.43 9.33
CA GLY A 131 -14.88 7.44 7.96
C GLY A 131 -16.03 7.61 6.98
N GLY A 132 -15.98 8.70 6.21
CA GLY A 132 -16.93 8.93 5.12
C GLY A 132 -16.84 7.84 4.06
N HIS A 133 -17.88 7.72 3.23
CA HIS A 133 -17.88 6.84 2.04
C HIS A 133 -16.58 6.98 1.22
N ALA A 134 -16.08 8.20 1.11
CA ALA A 134 -14.86 8.53 0.39
C ALA A 134 -13.57 7.87 0.93
N LEU A 135 -13.49 7.45 2.20
CA LEU A 135 -12.33 6.67 2.69
C LEU A 135 -12.49 5.19 2.32
N TRP A 136 -13.70 4.64 2.47
CA TRP A 136 -14.01 3.26 2.11
C TRP A 136 -13.80 2.99 0.62
N ASP A 137 -14.17 3.94 -0.23
CA ASP A 137 -14.02 3.83 -1.68
C ASP A 137 -12.54 3.75 -2.11
N ARG A 138 -11.62 4.24 -1.27
CA ARG A 138 -10.18 4.17 -1.49
C ARG A 138 -9.57 2.88 -0.95
N MET A 139 -10.16 2.25 0.06
CA MET A 139 -9.58 1.05 0.67
C MET A 139 -9.93 -0.22 -0.12
N ARG A 140 -8.95 -1.09 -0.31
CA ARG A 140 -9.14 -2.44 -0.87
C ARG A 140 -8.50 -3.46 0.08
N SER A 141 -9.33 -4.16 0.85
CA SER A 141 -8.86 -5.16 1.81
C SER A 141 -8.61 -6.51 1.15
N ILE A 142 -7.35 -6.93 1.05
CA ILE A 142 -6.94 -8.19 0.45
C ILE A 142 -6.71 -9.23 1.57
N PRO A 143 -7.60 -10.26 1.67
CA PRO A 143 -7.44 -11.33 2.66
C PRO A 143 -6.25 -12.23 2.35
N PHE A 144 -5.34 -12.36 3.32
CA PHE A 144 -4.36 -13.43 3.41
C PHE A 144 -4.76 -14.36 4.56
N THR A 145 -5.85 -15.10 4.36
CA THR A 145 -6.52 -15.92 5.39
C THR A 145 -5.90 -17.30 5.60
N GLU A 146 -5.16 -17.80 4.61
CA GLU A 146 -4.52 -19.11 4.69
C GLU A 146 -3.33 -19.10 5.63
N ARG A 147 -3.21 -20.12 6.48
CA ARG A 147 -2.06 -20.32 7.35
C ARG A 147 -1.24 -21.50 6.84
N ILE A 148 -0.01 -21.22 6.41
CA ILE A 148 0.93 -22.20 5.89
C ILE A 148 1.46 -23.04 7.05
N ARG A 149 1.20 -24.35 7.01
CA ARG A 149 1.66 -25.32 8.03
C ARG A 149 3.17 -25.54 7.92
N ASP A 150 3.81 -26.01 9.00
CA ASP A 150 5.27 -26.22 9.04
C ASP A 150 5.77 -27.12 7.91
N ASN A 151 5.03 -28.19 7.60
CA ASN A 151 5.37 -29.12 6.53
C ASN A 151 5.09 -28.60 5.10
N GLU A 152 4.44 -27.44 4.97
CA GLU A 152 4.18 -26.78 3.69
C GLU A 152 5.13 -25.61 3.43
N VAL A 153 5.95 -25.24 4.43
CA VAL A 153 6.93 -24.16 4.31
C VAL A 153 8.05 -24.58 3.36
N GLN A 154 8.12 -23.93 2.21
CA GLN A 154 9.27 -24.00 1.32
C GLN A 154 10.33 -23.02 1.83
N GLY A 155 11.34 -23.53 2.54
CA GLY A 155 12.37 -22.70 3.19
C GLY A 155 13.21 -21.86 2.22
N ASP A 156 13.35 -22.30 0.98
CA ASP A 156 14.11 -21.65 -0.09
C ASP A 156 13.26 -20.69 -0.95
N LEU A 157 11.94 -20.62 -0.74
CA LEU A 157 11.03 -19.84 -1.60
C LEU A 157 11.43 -18.38 -1.73
N LYS A 158 11.83 -17.74 -0.62
CA LYS A 158 12.28 -16.34 -0.64
C LYS A 158 13.52 -16.16 -1.51
N GLN A 159 14.46 -17.11 -1.45
CA GLN A 159 15.69 -17.04 -2.24
C GLN A 159 15.38 -17.27 -3.72
N ARG A 160 14.60 -18.31 -4.05
CA ARG A 160 14.19 -18.59 -5.43
C ARG A 160 13.46 -17.42 -6.10
N LEU A 161 12.59 -16.73 -5.36
CA LEU A 161 11.91 -15.54 -5.86
C LEU A 161 12.86 -14.35 -6.07
N ARG A 162 13.94 -14.24 -5.28
CA ARG A 162 14.99 -13.22 -5.48
C ARG A 162 15.92 -13.57 -6.63
N ASP A 163 16.18 -14.85 -6.85
CA ASP A 163 17.03 -15.28 -7.96
C ASP A 163 16.33 -15.11 -9.32
N ASP A 164 14.98 -15.13 -9.33
CA ASP A 164 14.15 -14.94 -10.52
C ASP A 164 13.23 -13.71 -10.45
N LEU A 165 13.81 -12.55 -10.10
CA LEU A 165 13.06 -11.28 -10.13
C LEU A 165 12.58 -10.90 -11.53
N ALA A 166 13.21 -11.43 -12.58
CA ALA A 166 12.78 -11.24 -13.96
C ALA A 166 11.39 -11.85 -14.19
N ALA A 167 11.14 -13.09 -13.72
CA ALA A 167 9.82 -13.70 -13.79
C ALA A 167 8.79 -12.94 -12.95
N VAL A 168 9.17 -12.47 -11.75
CA VAL A 168 8.29 -11.64 -10.91
C VAL A 168 7.89 -10.36 -11.64
N MET A 169 8.85 -9.66 -12.26
CA MET A 169 8.58 -8.45 -13.01
C MET A 169 7.74 -8.73 -14.26
N ALA A 170 7.98 -9.84 -14.97
CA ALA A 170 7.15 -10.25 -16.10
C ALA A 170 5.68 -10.46 -15.68
N TRP A 171 5.44 -11.11 -14.54
CA TRP A 171 4.11 -11.26 -13.96
C TRP A 171 3.46 -9.91 -13.60
N ILE A 172 4.23 -8.95 -13.07
CA ILE A 172 3.75 -7.58 -12.79
C ILE A 172 3.35 -6.87 -14.10
N VAL A 173 4.16 -7.00 -15.15
CA VAL A 173 3.90 -6.44 -16.48
C VAL A 173 2.65 -7.05 -17.11
N ASP A 174 2.44 -8.37 -16.99
CA ASP A 174 1.20 -9.00 -17.44
C ASP A 174 -0.01 -8.44 -16.68
N GLY A 175 0.13 -8.19 -15.38
CA GLY A 175 -0.88 -7.48 -14.60
C GLY A 175 -1.19 -6.06 -15.11
N THR A 176 -0.23 -5.40 -15.76
CA THR A 176 -0.41 -4.08 -16.40
C THR A 176 -1.21 -4.21 -17.69
N ARG A 177 -0.91 -5.24 -18.50
CA ARG A 177 -1.67 -5.56 -19.72
C ARG A 177 -3.12 -5.86 -19.41
N ASP A 178 -3.37 -6.66 -18.37
CA ASP A 178 -4.72 -6.93 -17.88
C ASP A 178 -5.43 -5.63 -17.48
N TYR A 179 -4.77 -4.74 -16.72
CA TYR A 179 -5.36 -3.46 -16.32
C TYR A 179 -5.77 -2.60 -17.52
N HIS A 180 -4.90 -2.47 -18.52
CA HIS A 180 -5.22 -1.71 -19.73
C HIS A 180 -6.37 -2.33 -20.54
N ARG A 181 -6.44 -3.66 -20.61
CA ARG A 181 -7.54 -4.35 -21.30
C ARG A 181 -8.89 -4.09 -20.62
N GLU A 182 -8.93 -4.17 -19.30
CA GLU A 182 -10.17 -3.99 -18.53
C GLU A 182 -10.53 -2.51 -18.32
N GLY A 183 -9.55 -1.60 -18.44
CA GLY A 183 -9.70 -0.16 -18.20
C GLY A 183 -9.92 0.24 -16.74
N ARG A 184 -9.91 -0.73 -15.81
CA ARG A 184 -10.09 -0.53 -14.36
C ARG A 184 -9.57 -1.72 -13.58
N LEU A 185 -9.39 -1.56 -12.27
CA LEU A 185 -9.13 -2.69 -11.38
C LEU A 185 -10.38 -3.55 -11.19
N ILE A 186 -10.28 -4.82 -11.60
CA ILE A 186 -11.30 -5.82 -11.26
C ILE A 186 -11.10 -6.22 -9.80
N VAL A 187 -12.15 -6.06 -9.00
CA VAL A 187 -12.14 -6.42 -7.58
C VAL A 187 -12.66 -7.85 -7.43
N PRO A 188 -11.84 -8.81 -6.99
CA PRO A 188 -12.31 -10.18 -6.79
C PRO A 188 -13.30 -10.25 -5.63
N ARG A 189 -14.26 -11.20 -5.70
CA ARG A 189 -15.27 -11.42 -4.66
C ARG A 189 -14.70 -11.52 -3.24
N ALA A 190 -13.53 -12.15 -3.08
CA ALA A 190 -12.88 -12.25 -1.77
C ALA A 190 -12.50 -10.88 -1.18
N VAL A 191 -12.08 -9.93 -2.02
CA VAL A 191 -11.75 -8.54 -1.63
C VAL A 191 -13.02 -7.75 -1.34
N GLU A 192 -14.08 -7.93 -2.15
CA GLU A 192 -15.39 -7.30 -1.91
C GLU A 192 -15.97 -7.74 -0.55
N MET A 193 -15.98 -9.05 -0.28
CA MET A 193 -16.44 -9.62 0.98
C MET A 193 -15.58 -9.18 2.17
N ALA A 194 -14.26 -9.10 1.99
CA ALA A 194 -13.36 -8.58 3.02
C ALA A 194 -13.68 -7.12 3.36
N GLY A 195 -13.97 -6.29 2.35
CA GLY A 195 -14.42 -4.90 2.56
C GLY A 195 -15.76 -4.80 3.27
N ALA A 196 -16.73 -5.66 2.89
CA ALA A 196 -18.06 -5.67 3.51
C ALA A 196 -18.04 -6.08 4.99
N THR A 197 -17.12 -6.96 5.38
CA THR A 197 -16.96 -7.46 6.76
C THR A 197 -16.10 -6.55 7.65
N TYR A 198 -15.67 -5.39 7.14
CA TYR A 198 -14.84 -4.47 7.90
C TYR A 198 -15.63 -3.87 9.08
N PRO A 199 -15.09 -3.91 10.31
CA PRO A 199 -15.78 -3.36 11.47
C PRO A 199 -15.97 -1.86 11.30
N ARG A 200 -17.21 -1.44 11.07
CA ARG A 200 -17.61 -0.03 11.05
C ARG A 200 -17.88 0.37 12.49
N SER A 201 -16.98 1.16 13.09
CA SER A 201 -17.28 1.72 14.41
C SER A 201 -18.46 2.69 14.27
N ARG A 202 -19.53 2.46 15.03
CA ARG A 202 -20.60 3.44 15.24
C ARG A 202 -20.08 4.69 15.90
#